data_AF-A0A946RT91-F1
#
_entry.id   AF-A0A946RT91-F1
#
_cell.length_a   1.000
_cell.length_b   1.000
_cell.length_c   1.000
_cell.angle_alpha   90.00
_cell.angle_beta   90.00
_cell.angle_gamma   90.00
#
_symmetry.space_group_name_H-M   'P 1'
#
loop_
_entity.id
_entity.type
_entity.pdbx_description
1 polymer ?
#
loop_
_entity_poly.entity_id
_entity_poly.type
_entity_poly.pdbx_seq_one_letter_code
_entity_poly.pdbx_strand_id
1 'polypeptide(L)'
;MFLNILQIIGVIATILTGLFSLVAPTKIEGFTGIKPIGGRGITEIRSIFGALFIGLGVAAFLLDTSVAYPMLGIMYLAIAAVRAVSMFTDKSVEQSNIISLVVEIIFGVILVL
;
A
#
# COMPACT_ATOMS: atom_id res chain seq x y z
N MET A 1 -20.83 4.34 11.09
CA MET A 1 -20.99 5.25 9.94
C MET A 1 -19.71 6.02 9.64
N PHE A 2 -19.14 6.78 10.58
CA PHE A 2 -17.87 7.48 10.38
C PHE A 2 -16.69 6.54 10.05
N LEU A 3 -16.53 5.46 10.81
CA LEU A 3 -15.49 4.44 10.56
C LEU A 3 -15.59 3.84 9.16
N ASN A 4 -16.80 3.44 8.74
CA ASN A 4 -17.02 2.89 7.39
C ASN A 4 -16.58 3.85 6.28
N ILE A 5 -16.77 5.17 6.45
CA ILE A 5 -16.30 6.16 5.50
C ILE A 5 -14.77 6.15 5.43
N LEU A 6 -14.10 6.10 6.58
CA LEU A 6 -12.64 6.02 6.64
C LEU A 6 -12.10 4.73 6.01
N GLN A 7 -12.76 3.59 6.25
CA GLN A 7 -12.41 2.31 5.63
C GLN A 7 -12.52 2.39 4.10
N ILE A 8 -13.63 2.93 3.58
CA ILE A 8 -13.83 3.12 2.13
C ILE A 8 -12.74 4.03 1.56
N ILE A 9 -12.39 5.12 2.26
CA ILE A 9 -11.29 6.00 1.85
C ILE A 9 -9.97 5.22 1.79
N GLY A 10 -9.69 4.38 2.79
CA GLY A 10 -8.50 3.52 2.82
C GLY A 10 -8.45 2.59 1.60
N VAL A 11 -9.55 1.87 1.31
CA VAL A 11 -9.67 0.98 0.15
C VAL A 11 -9.47 1.74 -1.16
N ILE A 12 -10.12 2.89 -1.33
CA ILE A 12 -9.99 3.71 -2.54
C ILE A 12 -8.55 4.22 -2.68
N ALA A 13 -7.92 4.66 -1.61
CA ALA A 13 -6.53 5.11 -1.61
C ALA A 13 -5.56 3.97 -1.99
N THR A 14 -5.81 2.73 -1.56
CA THR A 14 -5.07 1.55 -2.02
C THR A 14 -5.18 1.38 -3.53
N ILE A 15 -6.39 1.48 -4.10
CA ILE A 15 -6.61 1.38 -5.55
C ILE A 15 -5.89 2.51 -6.29
N LEU A 16 -6.02 3.76 -5.80
CA LEU A 16 -5.37 4.91 -6.43
C LEU A 16 -3.84 4.82 -6.41
N THR A 17 -3.26 4.29 -5.33
CA THR A 17 -1.83 4.00 -5.23
C THR A 17 -1.41 2.97 -6.28
N GLY A 18 -2.23 1.92 -6.47
CA GLY A 18 -2.01 0.93 -7.52
C GLY A 18 -2.14 1.52 -8.93
N LEU A 19 -3.18 2.32 -9.19
CA LEU A 19 -3.35 2.99 -10.49
C LEU A 19 -2.19 3.92 -10.81
N PHE A 20 -1.71 4.68 -9.83
CA PHE A 20 -0.54 5.54 -10.00
C PHE A 20 0.71 4.73 -10.38
N SER A 21 0.97 3.62 -9.68
CA SER A 21 2.11 2.74 -9.96
C SER A 21 1.99 2.02 -11.31
N LEU A 22 0.78 1.71 -11.75
CA LEU A 22 0.49 1.10 -13.04
C LEU A 22 0.75 2.05 -14.21
N VAL A 23 0.22 3.28 -14.11
CA VAL A 23 0.26 4.29 -15.18
C VAL A 23 1.59 5.02 -15.24
N ALA A 24 2.19 5.31 -14.08
CA ALA A 24 3.41 6.10 -13.96
C ALA A 24 4.54 5.37 -13.20
N PRO A 25 4.99 4.19 -13.66
CA PRO A 25 5.91 3.31 -12.92
C PRO A 25 7.30 3.90 -12.68
N THR A 26 7.75 4.89 -13.44
CA THR A 26 9.03 5.58 -13.21
C THR A 26 8.93 6.71 -12.18
N LYS A 27 7.72 7.22 -11.91
CA LYS A 27 7.51 8.32 -10.96
C LYS A 27 7.48 7.85 -9.51
N ILE A 28 7.29 6.55 -9.26
CA ILE A 28 7.28 6.01 -7.90
C ILE A 28 8.68 5.93 -7.28
N GLU A 29 9.75 6.03 -8.07
CA GLU A 29 11.14 6.00 -7.61
C GLU A 29 11.39 7.07 -6.54
N GLY A 30 10.86 8.29 -6.72
CA GLY A 30 11.04 9.38 -5.77
C GLY A 30 10.41 9.14 -4.39
N PHE A 31 9.49 8.18 -4.26
CA PHE A 31 8.85 7.83 -2.98
C PHE A 31 9.35 6.48 -2.44
N THR A 32 9.59 5.51 -3.31
CA THR A 32 9.98 4.14 -2.93
C THR A 32 11.48 3.89 -2.93
N GLY A 33 12.27 4.74 -3.60
CA GLY A 33 13.68 4.50 -3.89
C GLY A 33 13.92 3.39 -4.92
N ILE A 34 12.87 2.79 -5.49
CA ILE A 34 13.00 1.68 -6.44
C ILE A 34 13.20 2.22 -7.85
N LYS A 35 14.40 2.01 -8.40
CA LYS A 35 14.74 2.33 -9.79
C LYS A 35 14.55 1.12 -10.70
N PRO A 36 13.60 1.13 -11.65
CA PRO A 36 13.38 0.00 -12.55
C PRO A 36 14.54 -0.15 -13.56
N ILE A 37 15.02 -1.38 -13.73
CA ILE A 37 16.03 -1.72 -14.75
C ILE A 37 15.33 -2.37 -15.95
N GLY A 38 15.34 -1.66 -17.09
CA GLY A 38 14.75 -2.11 -18.36
C GLY A 38 13.24 -2.39 -18.29
N GLY A 39 12.71 -3.03 -19.34
CA GLY A 39 11.29 -3.37 -19.43
C GLY A 39 10.82 -4.35 -18.35
N ARG A 40 11.72 -5.23 -17.86
CA ARG A 40 11.40 -6.18 -16.79
C ARG A 40 11.14 -5.47 -15.45
N GLY A 41 11.97 -4.51 -15.05
CA GLY A 41 11.76 -3.73 -13.83
C GLY A 41 10.47 -2.90 -13.86
N ILE A 42 10.15 -2.32 -15.02
CA ILE A 42 8.87 -1.61 -15.22
C ILE A 42 7.68 -2.56 -15.05
N THR A 43 7.80 -3.80 -15.54
CA THR A 43 6.75 -4.81 -15.41
C THR A 43 6.53 -5.20 -13.95
N GLU A 44 7.60 -5.36 -13.16
CA GLU A 44 7.50 -5.65 -11.72
C GLU A 44 6.81 -4.52 -10.95
N ILE A 45 7.12 -3.26 -11.27
CA ILE A 45 6.42 -2.12 -10.67
C ILE A 45 4.92 -2.17 -11.00
N ARG A 46 4.58 -2.39 -12.28
CA ARG A 46 3.20 -2.46 -12.73
C ARG A 46 2.42 -3.64 -12.14
N SER A 47 3.06 -4.80 -11.95
CA SER A 47 2.40 -5.99 -11.41
C SER A 47 2.22 -5.91 -9.90
N ILE A 48 3.30 -5.65 -9.15
CA ILE A 48 3.32 -5.72 -7.68
C ILE A 48 2.83 -4.42 -7.04
N PHE A 49 3.34 -3.27 -7.46
CA PHE A 49 2.88 -2.00 -6.89
C PHE A 49 1.61 -1.51 -7.57
N GLY A 50 1.36 -1.91 -8.82
CA GLY A 50 0.17 -1.55 -9.57
C GLY A 50 -1.00 -2.51 -9.40
N ALA A 51 -1.01 -3.58 -10.18
CA ALA A 51 -2.13 -4.49 -10.32
C ALA A 51 -2.52 -5.19 -9.00
N LEU A 52 -1.55 -5.59 -8.17
CA LEU A 52 -1.86 -6.19 -6.86
C LEU A 52 -2.61 -5.20 -5.95
N PHE A 53 -2.18 -3.95 -5.84
CA PHE A 53 -2.87 -2.94 -5.02
C PHE A 53 -4.28 -2.64 -5.54
N ILE A 54 -4.43 -2.55 -6.87
CA ILE A 54 -5.75 -2.44 -7.51
C ILE A 54 -6.61 -3.66 -7.16
N GLY A 55 -6.07 -4.87 -7.33
CA GLY A 55 -6.76 -6.13 -7.07
C GLY A 55 -7.22 -6.26 -5.62
N LEU A 56 -6.36 -5.90 -4.66
CA LEU A 56 -6.68 -5.92 -3.22
C LEU A 56 -7.82 -4.96 -2.89
N GLY A 57 -7.76 -3.73 -3.39
CA GLY A 57 -8.81 -2.76 -3.13
C GLY A 57 -10.13 -3.11 -3.84
N VAL A 58 -10.07 -3.61 -5.07
CA VAL A 58 -11.28 -4.09 -5.78
C VAL A 58 -11.88 -5.31 -5.08
N ALA A 59 -11.06 -6.25 -4.61
CA ALA A 59 -11.53 -7.41 -3.86
C ALA A 59 -12.28 -7.00 -2.59
N ALA A 60 -11.89 -5.91 -1.93
CA ALA A 60 -12.60 -5.37 -0.78
C ALA A 60 -14.04 -4.90 -1.07
N PHE A 61 -14.37 -4.62 -2.35
CA PHE A 61 -15.74 -4.34 -2.78
C PHE A 61 -16.52 -5.56 -3.28
N LEU A 62 -15.81 -6.63 -3.64
CA LEU A 62 -16.42 -7.85 -4.20
C LEU A 62 -16.68 -8.92 -3.13
N LEU A 63 -15.88 -8.94 -2.08
CA LEU A 63 -15.94 -9.92 -1.00
C LEU A 63 -16.71 -9.38 0.22
N ASP A 64 -17.02 -10.27 1.15
CA ASP A 64 -17.66 -9.88 2.42
C ASP A 64 -16.77 -8.89 3.17
N THR A 65 -17.31 -7.70 3.46
CA THR A 65 -16.58 -6.61 4.12
C THR A 65 -16.08 -7.00 5.50
N SER A 66 -16.78 -7.89 6.23
CA SER A 66 -16.37 -8.36 7.55
C SER A 66 -15.11 -9.22 7.53
N VAL A 67 -14.73 -9.71 6.34
CA VAL A 67 -13.49 -10.48 6.12
C VAL A 67 -12.47 -9.66 5.35
N ALA A 68 -12.90 -8.97 4.29
CA ALA A 68 -11.99 -8.31 3.36
C ALA A 68 -11.30 -7.07 3.97
N TYR A 69 -12.01 -6.28 4.79
CA TYR A 69 -11.41 -5.10 5.42
C TYR A 69 -10.35 -5.51 6.46
N PRO A 70 -10.63 -6.43 7.41
CA PRO A 70 -9.61 -6.89 8.33
C PRO A 70 -8.42 -7.55 7.63
N MET A 71 -8.66 -8.32 6.56
CA MET A 71 -7.58 -8.89 5.76
C MET A 71 -6.67 -7.80 5.19
N LEU A 72 -7.23 -6.78 4.54
CA LEU A 72 -6.44 -5.68 3.99
C LEU A 72 -5.73 -4.88 5.09
N GLY A 73 -6.38 -4.67 6.23
CA GLY A 73 -5.80 -4.02 7.39
C GLY A 73 -4.62 -4.80 7.98
N ILE A 74 -4.75 -6.12 8.12
CA ILE A 74 -3.66 -7.01 8.55
C ILE A 74 -2.47 -6.92 7.59
N MET A 75 -2.72 -6.87 6.28
CA MET A 75 -1.64 -6.70 5.29
C MET A 75 -0.89 -5.38 5.52
N TYR A 76 -1.61 -4.27 5.70
CA TYR A 76 -1.00 -2.97 6.00
C TYR A 76 -0.19 -2.99 7.31
N LEU A 77 -0.71 -3.60 8.38
CA LEU A 77 0.00 -3.72 9.65
C LEU A 77 1.23 -4.63 9.56
N ALA A 78 1.17 -5.70 8.77
CA ALA A 78 2.32 -6.57 8.53
C ALA A 78 3.44 -5.80 7.79
N ILE A 79 3.08 -4.99 6.78
CA ILE A 79 4.05 -4.13 6.09
C ILE A 79 4.63 -3.11 7.07
N ALA A 80 3.78 -2.43 7.87
CA ALA A 80 4.22 -1.47 8.88
C ALA A 80 5.20 -2.09 9.88
N ALA A 81 4.93 -3.30 10.36
CA ALA A 81 5.79 -3.99 11.32
C ALA A 81 7.18 -4.28 10.73
N VAL A 82 7.23 -4.83 9.51
CA VAL A 82 8.49 -5.10 8.83
C VAL A 82 9.22 -3.79 8.53
N ARG A 83 8.53 -2.79 7.97
CA ARG A 83 9.11 -1.48 7.67
C ARG A 83 9.67 -0.80 8.91
N ALA A 84 8.96 -0.82 10.04
CA ALA A 84 9.41 -0.22 11.28
C ALA A 84 10.76 -0.80 11.74
N VAL A 85 10.95 -2.12 11.62
CA VAL A 85 12.23 -2.76 11.96
C VAL A 85 13.29 -2.47 10.89
N SER A 86 12.96 -2.68 9.62
CA SER A 86 13.88 -2.51 8.48
C SER A 86 14.42 -1.09 8.36
N MET A 87 13.64 -0.07 8.73
CA MET A 87 14.07 1.32 8.71
C MET A 87 15.33 1.56 9.55
N PHE A 88 15.43 0.90 10.70
CA PHE A 88 16.59 1.04 11.58
C PHE A 88 17.72 0.09 11.18
N THR A 89 17.43 -1.14 10.76
CA THR A 89 18.47 -2.10 10.35
C THR A 89 19.18 -1.65 9.07
N ASP A 90 18.41 -1.11 8.12
CA ASP A 90 18.88 -0.74 6.79
C ASP A 90 19.25 0.74 6.70
N LYS A 91 19.16 1.48 7.81
CA LYS A 91 19.44 2.92 7.92
C LYS A 91 18.66 3.77 6.90
N SER A 92 17.40 3.43 6.68
CA SER A 92 16.50 4.06 5.71
C SER A 92 15.42 4.91 6.37
N VAL A 93 15.76 5.54 7.51
CA VAL A 93 14.90 6.51 8.20
C VAL A 93 14.88 7.83 7.41
N GLU A 94 14.11 7.84 6.35
CA GLU A 94 13.92 8.97 5.45
C GLU A 94 12.47 9.43 5.46
N GLN A 95 12.21 10.68 5.06
CA GLN A 95 10.88 11.28 5.12
C GLN A 95 9.83 10.44 4.37
N SER A 96 10.15 9.95 3.18
CA SER A 96 9.24 9.11 2.38
C SER A 96 8.88 7.81 3.09
N ASN A 97 9.86 7.16 3.74
CA ASN A 97 9.69 5.90 4.45
C ASN A 97 8.91 6.08 5.77
N ILE A 98 9.09 7.21 6.45
CA ILE A 98 8.27 7.60 7.63
C ILE A 98 6.81 7.85 7.22
N ILE A 99 6.57 8.62 6.15
CA ILE A 99 5.20 8.88 5.65
C ILE A 99 4.50 7.57 5.33
N SER A 100 5.22 6.71 4.60
CA SER A 100 4.87 5.34 4.30
C SER A 100 4.44 4.54 5.54
N LEU A 101 5.28 4.47 6.57
CA LEU A 101 4.98 3.77 7.82
C LEU A 101 3.73 4.32 8.52
N VAL A 102 3.59 5.64 8.59
CA VAL A 102 2.42 6.28 9.23
C VAL A 102 1.13 5.93 8.48
N VAL A 103 1.14 5.99 7.14
CA VAL A 103 -0.02 5.61 6.31
C VAL A 103 -0.40 4.16 6.55
N GLU A 104 0.58 3.25 6.61
CA GLU A 104 0.34 1.83 6.83
C GLU A 104 -0.27 1.53 8.19
N ILE A 105 0.20 2.19 9.25
CA ILE A 105 -0.38 2.05 10.58
C ILE A 105 -1.82 2.58 10.60
N ILE A 106 -2.05 3.78 10.05
CA ILE A 106 -3.38 4.41 10.04
C ILE A 106 -4.37 3.55 9.25
N PHE A 107 -4.01 3.14 8.03
CA PHE A 107 -4.88 2.32 7.19
C PHE A 107 -5.09 0.94 7.81
N GLY A 108 -4.02 0.34 8.33
CA GLY A 108 -4.07 -0.95 9.01
C GLY A 108 -5.06 -0.96 10.17
N VAL A 109 -4.97 0.03 11.07
CA VAL A 109 -5.87 0.14 12.21
C VAL A 109 -7.31 0.43 11.77
N ILE A 110 -7.53 1.37 10.85
CA ILE A 110 -8.87 1.74 10.38
C ILE A 110 -9.58 0.56 9.72
N LEU A 111 -8.86 -0.26 8.95
CA LEU A 111 -9.44 -1.39 8.21
C LEU A 111 -9.67 -2.63 9.08
N VAL A 112 -8.97 -2.78 10.19
CA VAL A 112 -9.18 -3.87 11.15
C VAL A 112 -10.38 -3.61 12.08
N LEU A 113 -10.59 -2.35 12.46
CA LEU A 113 -11.72 -1.92 13.31
C LEU A 113 -13.03 -1.91 12.52
#